data_AF-A0A8T6Y4U8-F1
#
_entry.id   AF-A0A8T6Y4U8-F1
#
_cell.length_a   1.000
_cell.length_b   1.000
_cell.length_c   1.000
_cell.angle_alpha   90.00
_cell.angle_beta   90.00
_cell.angle_gamma   90.00
#
_symmetry.space_group_name_H-M   'P 1'
#
loop_
_entity.id
_entity.type
_entity.pdbx_description
1 polymer ?
#
loop_
_entity_poly.entity_id
_entity_poly.type
_entity_poly.pdbx_seq_one_letter_code
_entity_poly.pdbx_strand_id
1 'polypeptide(L)' 'VLEGIGIDPRRLHLEWVSASESGKFAKVVSTFDQTLRELGPNPLAKERLL' A
#
# COMPACT_ATOMS: atom_id res chain seq x y z
N VAL A 1 8.13 -10.90 7.33
CA VAL A 1 9.18 -10.09 6.67
C VAL A 1 8.95 -8.60 6.90
N LEU A 2 7.85 -8.00 6.44
CA LEU A 2 7.58 -6.55 6.54
C LEU A 2 7.65 -6.01 7.98
N GLU A 3 6.98 -6.65 8.93
CA GLU A 3 7.07 -6.24 10.34
C GLU A 3 8.50 -6.30 10.87
N GLY A 4 9.26 -7.31 10.46
CA GLY A 4 10.65 -7.50 10.86
C GLY A 4 11.61 -6.44 10.32
N ILE A 5 11.19 -5.62 9.35
CA ILE A 5 11.93 -4.46 8.83
C ILE A 5 11.23 -3.13 9.16
N GLY A 6 10.30 -3.12 10.11
CA GLY A 6 9.63 -1.89 10.58
C GLY A 6 8.56 -1.33 9.65
N ILE A 7 8.02 -2.16 8.73
CA ILE A 7 6.93 -1.78 7.82
C ILE A 7 5.62 -2.41 8.31
N ASP A 8 4.59 -1.60 8.53
CA ASP A 8 3.23 -2.09 8.79
C ASP A 8 2.75 -2.97 7.61
N PRO A 9 2.36 -4.24 7.84
CA PRO A 9 1.96 -5.16 6.78
C PRO A 9 0.83 -4.66 5.90
N ARG A 10 -0.03 -3.78 6.42
CA ARG A 10 -1.12 -3.16 5.67
C ARG A 10 -0.62 -2.23 4.55
N ARG A 11 0.68 -1.90 4.52
CA ARG A 11 1.34 -1.20 3.41
C ARG A 11 1.61 -2.11 2.20
N LEU A 12 1.28 -3.40 2.28
CA LEU A 12 1.25 -4.32 1.15
C LEU A 12 -0.17 -4.81 0.93
N HIS A 13 -0.67 -4.65 -0.29
CA HIS A 13 -1.94 -5.21 -0.72
C HIS A 13 -1.74 -5.97 -2.03
N LEU A 14 -2.04 -7.27 -2.02
CA LEU A 14 -1.97 -8.13 -3.19
C LEU A 14 -3.39 -8.50 -3.61
N GLU A 15 -3.72 -8.22 -4.86
CA GLU A 15 -5.03 -8.54 -5.43
C GLU A 15 -4.87 -8.89 -6.91
N TRP A 16 -5.62 -9.89 -7.37
CA TRP A 16 -5.61 -10.32 -8.77
C TRP A 16 -6.74 -9.61 -9.52
N VAL A 17 -6.39 -8.88 -10.58
CA VAL A 17 -7.37 -8.15 -11.39
C VAL A 17 -7.08 -8.43 -12.86
N SER A 18 -8.07 -8.99 -13.57
CA SER A 18 -7.99 -9.26 -15.00
C SER A 18 -8.26 -8.00 -15.84
N ALA A 19 -7.98 -8.08 -17.14
CA ALA A 19 -8.17 -6.96 -18.07
C ALA A 19 -9.63 -6.48 -18.16
N SER A 20 -10.60 -7.36 -17.91
CA SER A 20 -12.04 -7.05 -17.97
C SER A 20 -12.60 -6.46 -16.66
N GLU A 21 -11.77 -6.34 -15.61
CA GLU A 21 -12.20 -5.96 -14.26
C GLU A 21 -11.81 -4.51 -13.89
N SER A 22 -11.98 -3.57 -14.82
CA SER A 22 -11.61 -2.16 -14.62
C SER A 22 -12.27 -1.53 -13.37
N GLY A 23 -13.52 -1.87 -13.09
CA GLY A 23 -14.22 -1.42 -11.88
C GLY A 23 -13.60 -1.97 -10.59
N LYS A 24 -13.16 -3.24 -10.58
CA LYS A 24 -12.46 -3.85 -9.44
C LYS A 24 -11.12 -3.17 -9.22
N PHE A 25 -10.36 -2.94 -10.30
CA PHE A 25 -9.08 -2.23 -10.24
C PHE A 25 -9.24 -0.86 -9.57
N ALA A 26 -10.19 -0.05 -10.04
CA ALA A 26 -10.44 1.28 -9.49
C ALA A 26 -10.79 1.25 -7.99
N LYS A 27 -11.61 0.27 -7.58
CA LYS A 27 -12.00 0.08 -6.18
C LYS A 27 -10.80 -0.34 -5.30
N VAL A 28 -9.99 -1.28 -5.78
CA VAL A 28 -8.81 -1.78 -5.06
C VAL A 28 -7.82 -0.64 -4.84
N VAL A 29 -7.47 0.10 -5.88
CA VAL A 29 -6.51 1.21 -5.81
C VAL A 29 -7.03 2.31 -4.88
N SER A 30 -8.30 2.71 -4.99
CA SER A 30 -8.87 3.76 -4.13
C SER A 30 -8.95 3.36 -2.66
N THR A 31 -9.32 2.11 -2.36
CA THR A 31 -9.36 1.60 -0.99
C THR A 31 -7.95 1.51 -0.39
N PHE A 32 -6.97 1.08 -1.19
CA PHE A 32 -5.59 1.00 -0.74
C PHE A 32 -4.98 2.39 -0.54
N ASP A 33 -5.28 3.38 -1.39
CA ASP A 33 -4.90 4.78 -1.18
C ASP A 33 -5.44 5.33 0.15
N GLN A 34 -6.72 5.06 0.46
CA GLN A 34 -7.30 5.44 1.75
C GLN A 34 -6.56 4.79 2.92
N THR A 35 -6.26 3.48 2.82
CA THR A 35 -5.47 2.76 3.83
C THR A 35 -4.10 3.42 4.03
N LEU A 36 -3.41 3.80 2.95
CA LEU A 36 -2.11 4.46 3.04
C LEU A 36 -2.20 5.86 3.66
N ARG A 37 -3.27 6.61 3.39
CA ARG A 37 -3.51 7.92 4.02
C ARG A 37 -3.72 7.80 5.53
N GLU A 38 -4.47 6.79 5.97
CA GLU A 38 -4.68 6.50 7.39
C GLU A 38 -3.38 6.08 8.10
N LEU A 39 -2.53 5.30 7.42
CA LEU A 39 -1.23 4.87 7.93
C LEU A 39 -0.19 5.99 7.97
N GLY A 40 -0.41 7.09 7.24
CA GLY A 40 0.50 8.22 7.16
C GLY A 40 1.80 7.94 6.38
N PRO A 41 2.80 8.84 6.49
CA PRO A 41 4.05 8.75 5.73
C PRO A 41 4.82 7.44 5.90
N ASN A 42 5.57 7.05 4.88
CA ASN A 42 6.40 5.85 4.92
C ASN A 42 7.48 5.97 6.03
N PRO A 43 7.55 5.02 6.99
CA PRO A 43 8.51 5.07 8.10
C PRO A 43 9.97 5.07 7.66
N LEU A 44 10.28 4.52 6.47
CA LEU A 44 11.64 4.45 5.93
C LEU A 44 12.05 5.71 5.14
N ALA A 45 11.14 6.65 4.91
CA ALA A 45 11.45 7.84 4.10
C ALA A 45 12.46 8.79 4.76
N LYS A 46 12.68 8.70 6.09
CA LYS A 46 13.64 9.53 6.82
C LYS A 46 15.11 9.18 6.56
N GLU A 47 15.42 7.95 6.11
CA GLU A 47 16.82 7.53 5.89
C GLU A 47 17.42 8.03 4.56
N ARG A 48 16.63 8.58 3.64
CA ARG A 48 17.11 8.97 2.30
C ARG A 48 17.78 10.36 2.22
N LEU A 49 18.03 11.02 3.35
CA LEU A 49 18.64 12.37 3.41
C LEU A 49 19.98 12.41 4.15
N LEU A 50 20.68 11.28 4.29
CA LEU A 50 22.07 11.21 4.77
C LEU A 50 22.97 10.54 3.74
#